data_AF-A0A3M1GUA1-F1
#
_entry.id   AF-A0A3M1GUA1-F1
#
_cell.length_a   1.000
_cell.length_b   1.000
_cell.length_c   1.000
_cell.angle_alpha   90.00
_cell.angle_beta   90.00
_cell.angle_gamma   90.00
#
_symmetry.space_group_name_H-M   'P 1'
#
loop_
_entity.id
_entity.type
_entity.pdbx_description
1 polymer ?
#
loop_
_entity_poly.entity_id
_entity_poly.type
_entity_poly.pdbx_seq_one_letter_code
_entity_poly.pdbx_strand_id
1 'polypeptide(L)'
;PTAAGSPGRDTPPPPQVAPNSPFTNLRLAHAITDDHQPERTGTVFAPGPEPVYLFFDYAGIQPGTPWGHRWLDDGRVLEDVPETWPEEYGRYGTAWVFFGPAGGYQPGTYRVILLVNSRPVSTATFVIAPGGE
;
A
#
# COMPACT_ATOMS: atom_id res chain seq x y z
N PRO A 1 -3.62 -32.86 10.03
CA PRO A 1 -3.50 -32.15 8.74
C PRO A 1 -2.51 -30.99 8.90
N THR A 2 -1.29 -31.28 8.45
CA THR A 2 -0.22 -30.41 7.92
C THR A 2 0.03 -29.03 8.55
N ALA A 3 1.25 -28.86 9.06
CA ALA A 3 1.84 -27.66 9.60
C ALA A 3 1.84 -26.46 8.64
N ALA A 4 1.67 -25.26 9.19
CA ALA A 4 2.30 -24.04 8.71
C ALA A 4 2.71 -23.25 9.96
N GLY A 5 4.03 -23.13 10.16
CA GLY A 5 4.62 -22.59 11.37
C GLY A 5 4.15 -21.18 11.71
N SER A 6 4.27 -20.85 12.99
CA SER A 6 4.46 -19.48 13.44
C SER A 6 5.47 -18.81 12.50
N PRO A 7 5.09 -17.85 11.64
CA PRO A 7 6.08 -17.09 10.90
C PRO A 7 6.85 -16.26 11.94
N GLY A 8 8.16 -16.18 11.80
CA GLY A 8 9.01 -15.31 12.60
C GLY A 8 8.44 -13.90 12.65
N ARG A 9 8.72 -13.17 13.73
CA ARG A 9 8.15 -11.87 14.07
C ARG A 9 8.56 -10.73 13.13
N ASP A 10 9.02 -11.05 11.91
CA ASP A 10 9.89 -10.19 11.13
C ASP A 10 9.44 -10.04 9.66
N THR A 11 8.46 -10.83 9.18
CA THR A 11 8.02 -10.77 7.77
C THR A 11 6.56 -10.31 7.68
N PRO A 12 6.27 -9.17 7.02
CA PRO A 12 4.89 -8.72 6.83
C PRO A 12 4.11 -9.71 5.97
N PRO A 13 2.80 -9.86 6.22
CA PRO A 13 1.93 -10.68 5.39
C PRO A 13 1.94 -10.18 3.95
N PRO A 14 1.82 -11.08 2.96
CA PRO A 14 1.74 -10.70 1.56
C PRO A 14 0.53 -9.79 1.32
N PRO A 15 0.61 -8.91 0.30
CA PRO A 15 -0.52 -8.07 -0.07
C PRO A 15 -1.73 -8.94 -0.41
N GLN A 16 -2.88 -8.58 0.16
CA GLN A 16 -4.13 -9.30 0.02
C GLN A 16 -5.07 -8.51 -0.89
N VAL A 17 -5.62 -9.19 -1.89
CA VAL A 17 -6.55 -8.63 -2.86
C VAL A 17 -7.86 -9.39 -2.75
N ALA A 18 -8.97 -8.68 -2.61
CA ALA A 18 -10.29 -9.29 -2.57
C ALA A 18 -10.63 -9.89 -3.95
N PRO A 19 -11.39 -11.00 -4.02
CA PRO A 19 -11.74 -11.66 -5.28
C PRO A 19 -12.55 -10.77 -6.24
N ASN A 20 -13.23 -9.73 -5.73
CA ASN A 20 -13.94 -8.72 -6.53
C ASN A 20 -13.22 -7.36 -6.51
N SER A 21 -11.93 -7.35 -6.18
CA SER A 21 -11.14 -6.12 -6.19
C SER A 21 -10.80 -5.75 -7.63
N PRO A 22 -11.01 -4.49 -8.03
CA PRO A 22 -10.52 -4.02 -9.32
C PRO A 22 -9.01 -3.79 -9.33
N PHE A 23 -8.34 -3.82 -8.16
CA PHE A 23 -6.91 -3.61 -8.04
C PHE A 23 -6.15 -4.93 -7.98
N THR A 24 -5.02 -5.00 -8.69
CA THR A 24 -4.14 -6.16 -8.75
C THR A 24 -2.68 -5.71 -8.68
N ASN A 25 -1.78 -6.69 -8.53
CA ASN A 25 -0.34 -6.47 -8.63
C ASN A 25 0.23 -5.40 -7.67
N LEU A 26 -0.22 -5.39 -6.41
CA LEU A 26 0.27 -4.43 -5.42
C LEU A 26 1.78 -4.58 -5.23
N ARG A 27 2.51 -3.47 -5.37
CA ARG A 27 3.96 -3.38 -5.19
C ARG A 27 4.30 -2.18 -4.31
N LEU A 28 4.96 -2.45 -3.20
CA LEU A 28 5.48 -1.43 -2.31
C LEU A 28 6.91 -1.08 -2.72
N ALA A 29 7.22 0.21 -2.68
CA ALA A 29 8.51 0.76 -3.04
C ALA A 29 8.85 1.96 -2.17
N HIS A 30 10.12 2.13 -1.83
CA HIS A 30 10.59 3.28 -1.05
C HIS A 30 11.07 4.43 -1.94
N ALA A 31 11.15 4.19 -3.24
CA ALA A 31 11.54 5.18 -4.24
C ALA A 31 10.75 4.96 -5.54
N ILE A 32 10.71 5.99 -6.37
CA ILE A 32 10.13 5.97 -7.71
C ILE A 32 11.17 6.55 -8.66
N THR A 33 11.39 5.91 -9.81
CA THR A 33 12.27 6.44 -10.86
C THR A 33 11.60 7.58 -11.63
N ASP A 34 12.37 8.31 -12.43
CA ASP A 34 11.84 9.33 -13.36
C ASP A 34 10.77 8.76 -14.30
N ASP A 35 10.95 7.50 -14.75
CA ASP A 35 9.98 6.75 -15.55
C ASP A 35 8.72 6.26 -14.79
N HIS A 36 8.48 6.75 -13.56
CA HIS A 36 7.39 6.31 -12.67
C HIS A 36 7.43 4.81 -12.36
N GLN A 37 8.61 4.19 -12.31
CA GLN A 37 8.76 2.79 -11.93
C GLN A 37 9.09 2.67 -10.44
N PRO A 38 8.55 1.66 -9.73
CA PRO A 38 8.92 1.41 -8.34
C PRO A 38 10.40 1.04 -8.23
N GLU A 39 11.16 1.84 -7.47
CA GLU A 39 12.55 1.57 -7.11
C GLU A 39 12.64 1.15 -5.64
N ARG A 40 13.63 0.31 -5.28
CA ARG A 40 13.75 -0.29 -3.94
C ARG A 40 12.45 -0.95 -3.51
N THR A 41 11.94 -1.83 -4.36
CA THR A 41 10.76 -2.63 -4.03
C THR A 41 11.05 -3.56 -2.87
N GLY A 42 10.11 -3.65 -1.94
CA GLY A 42 10.30 -4.43 -0.73
C GLY A 42 9.08 -4.35 0.17
N THR A 43 9.14 -5.09 1.27
CA THR A 43 8.16 -5.00 2.34
C THR A 43 8.80 -4.62 3.67
N VAL A 44 10.13 -4.47 3.71
CA VAL A 44 10.88 -4.02 4.87
C VAL A 44 11.70 -2.81 4.43
N PHE A 45 11.51 -1.68 5.11
CA PHE A 45 12.19 -0.41 4.79
C PHE A 45 12.89 0.16 6.02
N ALA A 46 13.81 1.08 5.79
CA ALA A 46 14.50 1.81 6.85
C ALA A 46 13.61 2.99 7.33
N PRO A 47 13.74 3.41 8.61
CA PRO A 47 13.05 4.57 9.10
C PRO A 47 13.67 5.83 8.48
N GLY A 48 12.83 6.80 8.11
CA GLY A 48 13.30 8.02 7.46
C GLY A 48 12.17 8.92 6.97
N PRO A 49 12.51 10.11 6.45
CA PRO A 49 11.55 11.04 5.86
C PRO A 49 11.07 10.61 4.47
N GLU A 50 11.64 9.53 3.92
CA GLU A 50 11.31 9.01 2.59
C GLU A 50 9.88 8.45 2.56
N PRO A 51 9.03 8.91 1.62
CA PRO A 51 7.67 8.40 1.47
C PRO A 51 7.68 6.95 0.98
N VAL A 52 6.66 6.19 1.36
CA VAL A 52 6.43 4.84 0.82
C VAL A 52 5.40 4.95 -0.29
N TYR A 53 5.73 4.37 -1.44
CA TYR A 53 4.90 4.30 -2.62
C TYR A 53 4.26 2.91 -2.71
N LEU A 54 2.96 2.87 -2.96
CA LEU A 54 2.21 1.67 -3.29
C LEU A 54 1.71 1.78 -4.73
N PHE A 55 2.31 0.99 -5.60
CA PHE A 55 1.89 0.80 -6.98
C PHE A 55 0.87 -0.31 -7.07
N PHE A 56 -0.13 -0.14 -7.93
CA PHE A 56 -1.16 -1.14 -8.17
C PHE A 56 -1.73 -0.97 -9.58
N ASP A 57 -2.05 -2.09 -10.21
CA ASP A 57 -2.76 -2.12 -11.47
C ASP A 57 -4.26 -2.12 -11.19
N TYR A 58 -5.04 -1.38 -11.97
CA TYR A 58 -6.49 -1.36 -11.86
C TYR A 58 -7.14 -1.80 -13.17
N ALA A 59 -8.25 -2.52 -13.06
CA ALA A 59 -9.05 -2.93 -14.20
C ALA A 59 -10.54 -2.93 -13.84
N GLY A 60 -11.34 -2.31 -14.69
CA GLY A 60 -12.79 -2.29 -14.54
C GLY A 60 -13.34 -1.24 -13.58
N ILE A 61 -12.53 -0.29 -13.08
CA ILE A 61 -13.05 0.83 -12.28
C ILE A 61 -13.75 1.83 -13.20
N GLN A 62 -14.93 2.26 -12.78
CA GLN A 62 -15.67 3.30 -13.48
C GLN A 62 -15.26 4.66 -12.91
N PRO A 63 -15.05 5.68 -13.74
CA PRO A 63 -14.83 7.02 -13.22
C PRO A 63 -16.05 7.54 -12.47
N GLY A 64 -15.82 8.35 -11.44
CA GLY A 64 -16.84 8.73 -10.46
C GLY A 64 -17.05 7.70 -9.34
N THR A 65 -16.37 6.55 -9.37
CA THR A 65 -16.45 5.58 -8.27
C THR A 65 -15.77 6.17 -7.02
N PRO A 66 -16.45 6.21 -5.86
CA PRO A 66 -15.81 6.62 -4.62
C PRO A 66 -14.72 5.61 -4.27
N TRP A 67 -13.50 6.08 -4.16
CA TRP A 67 -12.34 5.28 -3.79
C TRP A 67 -11.55 5.99 -2.70
N GLY A 68 -10.39 5.46 -2.36
CA GLY A 68 -9.50 6.12 -1.43
C GLY A 68 -8.47 5.14 -0.90
N HIS A 69 -7.57 5.68 -0.10
CA HIS A 69 -6.52 4.89 0.52
C HIS A 69 -6.42 5.25 2.00
N ARG A 70 -6.11 4.25 2.81
CA ARG A 70 -5.97 4.39 4.24
C ARG A 70 -4.66 3.77 4.69
N TRP A 71 -3.87 4.57 5.39
CA TRP A 71 -2.60 4.17 5.98
C TRP A 71 -2.80 3.91 7.46
N LEU A 72 -2.28 2.78 7.94
CA LEU A 72 -2.34 2.37 9.32
C LEU A 72 -0.94 2.06 9.84
N ASP A 73 -0.68 2.38 11.10
CA ASP A 73 0.49 2.03 11.89
C ASP A 73 0.04 1.14 13.04
N ASP A 74 0.44 -0.13 13.03
CA ASP A 74 0.07 -1.16 14.01
C ASP A 74 -1.45 -1.20 14.30
N GLY A 75 -2.29 -0.91 13.29
CA GLY A 75 -3.75 -0.86 13.41
C GLY A 75 -4.34 0.52 13.79
N ARG A 76 -3.51 1.52 14.08
CA ARG A 76 -3.92 2.92 14.22
C ARG A 76 -3.98 3.58 12.86
N VAL A 77 -5.11 4.21 12.52
CA VAL A 77 -5.22 5.00 11.29
C VAL A 77 -4.31 6.22 11.38
N LEU A 78 -3.33 6.32 10.47
CA LEU A 78 -2.47 7.48 10.32
C LEU A 78 -3.08 8.50 9.38
N GLU A 79 -3.57 8.02 8.25
CA GLU A 79 -4.16 8.85 7.20
C GLU A 79 -5.29 8.10 6.52
N ASP A 80 -6.38 8.81 6.24
CA ASP A 80 -7.42 8.31 5.37
C ASP A 80 -7.83 9.37 4.35
N VAL A 81 -7.59 9.07 3.08
CA VAL A 81 -7.83 9.98 1.98
C VAL A 81 -8.95 9.39 1.12
N PRO A 82 -10.21 9.77 1.38
CA PRO A 82 -11.32 9.43 0.51
C PRO A 82 -11.28 10.32 -0.74
N GLU A 83 -11.23 9.70 -1.91
CA GLU A 83 -11.18 10.37 -3.21
C GLU A 83 -12.24 9.80 -4.15
N THR A 84 -12.40 10.42 -5.31
CA THR A 84 -13.27 9.89 -6.37
C THR A 84 -12.41 9.49 -7.54
N TRP A 85 -12.67 8.33 -8.14
CA TRP A 85 -11.87 7.82 -9.24
C TRP A 85 -11.96 8.81 -10.41
N PRO A 86 -10.86 9.46 -10.80
CA PRO A 86 -10.91 10.51 -11.81
C PRO A 86 -11.17 9.92 -13.21
N GLU A 87 -11.81 10.71 -14.08
CA GLU A 87 -12.10 10.29 -15.46
C GLU A 87 -10.84 10.01 -16.29
N GLU A 88 -9.74 10.71 -16.01
CA GLU A 88 -8.49 10.60 -16.75
C GLU A 88 -7.79 9.25 -16.57
N TYR A 89 -8.02 8.53 -15.47
CA TYR A 89 -7.45 7.19 -15.23
C TYR A 89 -8.15 6.15 -16.10
N GLY A 90 -9.37 6.42 -16.56
CA GLY A 90 -10.13 5.49 -17.38
C GLY A 90 -10.44 4.17 -16.66
N ARG A 91 -10.58 3.09 -17.44
CA ARG A 91 -11.04 1.78 -16.95
C ARG A 91 -9.91 0.81 -16.64
N TYR A 92 -8.71 1.01 -17.19
CA TYR A 92 -7.56 0.13 -17.00
C TYR A 92 -6.26 0.91 -17.06
N GLY A 93 -5.32 0.55 -16.20
CA GLY A 93 -4.02 1.21 -16.12
C GLY A 93 -3.28 0.86 -14.84
N THR A 94 -2.21 1.60 -14.58
CA THR A 94 -1.41 1.48 -13.35
C THR A 94 -1.47 2.81 -12.62
N ALA A 95 -1.70 2.76 -11.31
CA ALA A 95 -1.73 3.92 -10.43
C ALA A 95 -0.81 3.67 -9.24
N TRP A 96 -0.44 4.76 -8.57
CA TRP A 96 0.32 4.69 -7.34
C TRP A 96 -0.19 5.71 -6.35
N VAL A 97 -0.13 5.33 -5.07
CA VAL A 97 -0.35 6.24 -3.94
C VAL A 97 0.93 6.32 -3.14
N PHE A 98 1.14 7.43 -2.46
CA PHE A 98 2.29 7.60 -1.59
C PHE A 98 1.85 8.24 -0.29
N PHE A 99 2.56 7.91 0.78
CA PHE A 99 2.38 8.57 2.06
C PHE A 99 3.75 8.84 2.67
N GLY A 100 3.89 10.03 3.22
CA GLY A 100 5.11 10.50 3.87
C GLY A 100 4.73 11.30 5.10
N PRO A 101 4.79 10.72 6.31
CA PRO A 101 4.53 11.48 7.53
C PRO A 101 5.59 12.58 7.70
N ALA A 102 5.19 13.78 8.12
CA ALA A 102 6.09 14.93 8.26
C ALA A 102 7.26 14.71 9.25
N GLY A 103 7.14 13.73 10.16
CA GLY A 103 8.20 13.32 11.09
C GLY A 103 9.02 12.11 10.63
N GLY A 104 8.76 11.60 9.42
CA GLY A 104 9.31 10.34 8.94
C GLY A 104 8.61 9.11 9.50
N TYR A 105 8.86 7.97 8.87
CA TYR A 105 8.32 6.69 9.30
C TYR A 105 9.02 6.22 10.58
N GLN A 106 8.22 5.91 11.59
CA GLN A 106 8.72 5.29 12.82
C GLN A 106 8.90 3.78 12.61
N PRO A 107 9.80 3.13 13.35
CA PRO A 107 9.92 1.68 13.27
C PRO A 107 8.66 1.00 13.81
N GLY A 108 8.07 0.14 13.00
CA GLY A 108 6.75 -0.42 13.25
C GLY A 108 6.19 -1.18 12.04
N THR A 109 5.00 -1.76 12.21
CA THR A 109 4.31 -2.44 11.10
C THR A 109 3.25 -1.52 10.54
N TYR A 110 3.33 -1.24 9.24
CA TYR A 110 2.42 -0.36 8.55
C TYR A 110 1.57 -1.12 7.56
N ARG A 111 0.34 -0.65 7.36
CA ARG A 111 -0.62 -1.27 6.45
C ARG A 111 -1.31 -0.21 5.61
N VAL A 112 -1.34 -0.45 4.31
CA VAL A 112 -2.08 0.34 3.34
C VAL A 112 -3.31 -0.42 2.93
N ILE A 113 -4.47 0.23 2.96
CA ILE A 113 -5.74 -0.35 2.55
C ILE A 113 -6.31 0.53 1.45
N LEU A 114 -6.57 -0.06 0.29
CA LEU A 114 -7.32 0.59 -0.79
C LEU A 114 -8.80 0.31 -0.59
N LEU A 115 -9.59 1.38 -0.56
CA LEU A 115 -11.03 1.33 -0.41
C LEU A 115 -11.71 1.70 -1.73
N VAL A 116 -12.74 0.95 -2.09
CA VAL A 116 -13.63 1.26 -3.22
C VAL A 116 -15.06 1.11 -2.71
N ASN A 117 -15.91 2.11 -2.96
CA ASN A 117 -17.25 2.19 -2.38
C ASN A 117 -17.24 2.04 -0.85
N SER A 118 -16.26 2.67 -0.19
CA SER A 118 -16.02 2.58 1.26
C SER A 118 -15.77 1.15 1.77
N ARG A 119 -15.40 0.22 0.90
CA ARG A 119 -15.05 -1.16 1.26
C ARG A 119 -13.58 -1.44 0.99
N PRO A 120 -12.86 -2.06 1.93
CA PRO A 120 -11.49 -2.49 1.69
C PRO A 120 -11.49 -3.58 0.62
N VAL A 121 -10.85 -3.31 -0.50
CA VAL A 121 -10.75 -4.24 -1.63
C VAL A 121 -9.33 -4.79 -1.80
N SER A 122 -8.32 -4.03 -1.38
CA SER A 122 -6.93 -4.48 -1.40
C SER A 122 -6.19 -3.96 -0.19
N THR A 123 -5.17 -4.70 0.25
CA THR A 123 -4.38 -4.37 1.43
C THR A 123 -2.94 -4.79 1.23
N ALA A 124 -2.00 -3.91 1.51
CA ALA A 124 -0.57 -4.20 1.51
C ALA A 124 0.00 -3.90 2.89
N THR A 125 0.92 -4.75 3.38
CA THR A 125 1.58 -4.53 4.67
C THR A 125 3.07 -4.42 4.44
N PHE A 126 3.70 -3.46 5.12
CA PHE A 126 5.15 -3.27 5.15
C PHE A 126 5.63 -3.04 6.58
N VAL A 127 6.91 -3.26 6.82
CA VAL A 127 7.55 -3.06 8.11
C VAL A 127 8.61 -2.00 7.93
N ILE A 128 8.67 -1.08 8.87
CA ILE A 128 9.79 -0.16 9.01
C ILE A 128 10.67 -0.76 10.09
N ALA A 129 11.84 -1.26 9.70
CA ALA A 129 12.78 -1.83 10.65
C ALA A 129 13.26 -0.73 11.62
N PRO A 130 13.44 -1.03 12.92
CA PRO A 130 14.23 -0.15 13.77
C PRO A 130 15.61 -0.03 13.15
N GLY A 131 16.01 1.20 12.81
CA GLY A 131 17.35 1.47 12.29
C GLY A 131 18.35 0.90 13.29
N GLY A 132 19.08 -0.13 12.86
CA GLY A 132 20.18 -0.67 13.65
C GLY A 132 21.28 0.40 13.66
N GLU A 133 21.59 0.88 14.85
CA GLU A 133 22.80 1.67 15.12
C GLU A 133 24.07 0.92 14.70
#